data_AF-A0A3S0SDZ9-F1
#
_entry.id   AF-A0A3S0SDZ9-F1
#
_cell.length_a   1.000
_cell.length_b   1.000
_cell.length_c   1.000
_cell.angle_alpha   90.00
_cell.angle_beta   90.00
_cell.angle_gamma   90.00
#
_symmetry.space_group_name_H-M   'P 1'
#
loop_
_entity.id
_entity.type
_entity.pdbx_description
1 polymer ?
#
loop_
_entity_poly.entity_id
_entity_poly.type
_entity_poly.pdbx_seq_one_letter_code
_entity_poly.pdbx_strand_id
1 'polypeptide(L)'
;MYEMKYVRSLQDVPKEPHYVILKIGSVHIPGDERSRTNPGHGYGERTEHYPEMRVTTNKAHWEKEIAEEIERDSKQQNFIAYFVPRIAEVKMKVSIE
;
A
#
# COMPACT_ATOMS: atom_id res chain seq x y z
N MET A 1 -2.44 20.21 7.94
CA MET A 1 -1.46 19.14 8.24
C MET A 1 -1.46 18.23 7.02
N TYR A 2 -0.41 18.24 6.22
CA TYR A 2 -0.37 17.43 4.99
C TYR A 2 0.21 16.07 5.37
N GLU A 3 -0.64 15.07 5.53
CA GLU A 3 -0.27 13.69 5.89
C GLU A 3 -0.12 12.83 4.63
N MET A 4 0.68 11.76 4.69
CA MET A 4 0.68 10.74 3.63
C MET A 4 -0.70 10.06 3.57
N LYS A 5 -1.31 10.01 2.39
CA LYS A 5 -2.60 9.34 2.22
C LYS A 5 -2.40 7.90 1.78
N TYR A 6 -3.00 6.95 2.51
CA TYR A 6 -3.09 5.56 2.06
C TYR A 6 -4.05 5.44 0.87
N VAL A 7 -3.59 4.78 -0.18
CA VAL A 7 -4.40 4.52 -1.37
C VAL A 7 -5.27 3.31 -1.12
N ARG A 8 -6.59 3.54 -1.00
CA ARG A 8 -7.60 2.49 -0.85
C ARG A 8 -8.48 2.37 -2.09
N SER A 9 -8.51 3.43 -2.89
CA SER A 9 -9.25 3.54 -4.13
C SER A 9 -8.43 4.29 -5.17
N LEU A 10 -8.81 4.13 -6.45
CA LEU A 10 -8.15 4.86 -7.55
C LEU A 10 -8.27 6.38 -7.42
N GLN A 11 -9.27 6.88 -6.68
CA GLN A 11 -9.49 8.30 -6.46
C GLN A 11 -8.48 8.91 -5.48
N ASP A 12 -7.81 8.08 -4.68
CA ASP A 12 -6.82 8.56 -3.72
C ASP A 12 -5.48 8.92 -4.37
N VAL A 13 -5.25 8.45 -5.60
CA VAL A 13 -4.03 8.72 -6.35
C VAL A 13 -4.11 10.14 -6.94
N PRO A 14 -3.19 11.07 -6.56
CA PRO A 14 -3.21 12.43 -7.10
C PRO A 14 -3.00 12.41 -8.61
N LYS A 15 -3.81 13.17 -9.34
CA LYS A 15 -3.67 13.33 -10.80
C LYS A 15 -2.50 14.23 -11.19
N GLU A 16 -2.06 15.04 -10.24
CA GLU A 16 -0.92 15.95 -10.37
C GLU A 16 0.40 15.24 -9.98
N PRO A 17 1.57 15.87 -10.20
CA PRO A 17 2.84 15.29 -9.80
C PRO A 17 2.85 15.02 -8.30
N HIS A 18 3.24 13.80 -7.90
CA HIS A 18 3.15 13.37 -6.50
C HIS A 18 4.26 12.38 -6.14
N TYR A 19 4.47 12.22 -4.85
CA TYR A 19 5.44 11.32 -4.25
C TYR A 19 4.76 10.08 -3.69
N VAL A 20 5.43 8.94 -3.79
CA VAL A 20 4.88 7.64 -3.43
C VAL A 20 5.84 6.90 -2.50
N ILE A 21 5.28 6.19 -1.52
CA ILE A 21 5.94 5.12 -0.78
C ILE A 21 5.10 3.86 -0.94
N LEU A 22 5.68 2.83 -1.55
CA LEU A 22 5.10 1.51 -1.70
C LEU A 22 5.79 0.56 -0.74
N LYS A 23 5.05 -0.20 0.07
CA LYS A 23 5.60 -1.20 1.00
C LYS A 23 4.81 -2.50 0.95
N ILE A 24 5.39 -3.59 1.43
CA ILE A 24 4.63 -4.84 1.64
C ILE A 24 4.13 -4.87 3.08
N GLY A 25 2.81 -4.76 3.23
CA GLY A 25 2.12 -5.02 4.49
C GLY A 25 1.84 -6.51 4.68
N SER A 26 1.46 -6.88 5.90
CA SER A 26 0.95 -8.20 6.20
C SER A 26 -0.25 -8.12 7.14
N VAL A 27 -1.21 -9.01 6.93
CA VAL A 27 -2.33 -9.21 7.84
C VAL A 27 -2.37 -10.67 8.26
N HIS A 28 -2.51 -10.87 9.56
CA HIS A 28 -2.68 -12.19 10.12
C HIS A 28 -4.17 -12.54 10.17
N ILE A 29 -4.57 -13.60 9.47
CA ILE A 29 -5.95 -14.08 9.43
C ILE A 29 -6.04 -15.30 10.35
N PRO A 30 -6.69 -15.18 11.52
CA PRO A 30 -6.85 -16.30 12.42
C PRO A 30 -7.76 -17.35 11.77
N GLY A 31 -7.49 -18.63 12.04
CA GLY A 31 -8.36 -19.71 11.58
C GLY A 31 -9.76 -19.58 12.16
N ASP A 32 -10.77 -19.97 11.37
CA ASP A 32 -12.17 -19.94 11.85
C ASP A 32 -12.38 -20.94 13.01
N GLU A 33 -13.43 -20.72 13.80
CA GLU A 33 -13.72 -21.54 14.98
C GLU A 33 -13.94 -23.02 14.62
N ARG A 34 -14.45 -23.28 13.41
CA ARG A 34 -14.66 -24.65 12.89
C ARG A 34 -13.33 -25.35 12.60
N SER A 35 -12.33 -24.64 12.09
CA SER A 35 -10.96 -25.12 11.87
C SER A 35 -10.23 -25.40 13.17
N ARG A 36 -10.55 -24.63 14.22
CA ARG A 36 -9.96 -24.81 15.55
C ARG A 36 -10.56 -26.00 16.31
N THR A 37 -11.79 -26.39 16.00
CA THR A 37 -12.55 -27.41 16.76
C THR A 37 -12.77 -28.72 16.00
N ASN A 38 -12.76 -28.71 14.67
CA ASN A 38 -13.00 -29.88 13.81
C ASN A 38 -11.90 -30.02 12.75
N PRO A 39 -10.91 -30.92 12.93
CA PRO A 39 -9.84 -31.15 11.99
C PRO A 39 -10.38 -31.52 10.60
N GLY A 40 -9.93 -30.83 9.55
CA GLY A 40 -10.34 -31.08 8.16
C GLY A 40 -11.52 -30.25 7.65
N HIS A 41 -12.12 -29.38 8.48
CA HIS A 41 -13.18 -28.47 8.04
C HIS A 41 -12.98 -27.03 8.53
N GLY A 42 -12.50 -26.18 7.63
CA GLY A 42 -12.54 -24.72 7.73
C GLY A 42 -11.30 -24.07 7.10
N TYR A 43 -11.22 -22.74 7.18
CA TYR A 43 -10.05 -22.00 6.72
C TYR A 43 -8.94 -21.99 7.78
N GLY A 44 -7.82 -22.64 7.45
CA GLY A 44 -6.60 -22.60 8.26
C GLY A 44 -6.08 -21.18 8.45
N GLU A 45 -5.42 -20.98 9.58
CA GLU A 45 -4.69 -19.76 9.90
C GLU A 45 -3.66 -19.47 8.80
N ARG A 46 -3.60 -18.22 8.34
CA ARG A 46 -2.62 -17.78 7.35
C ARG A 46 -2.25 -16.33 7.53
N THR A 47 -1.06 -15.98 7.06
CA THR A 47 -0.63 -14.59 6.91
C THR A 47 -0.69 -14.23 5.44
N GLU A 48 -1.43 -13.17 5.12
CA GLU A 48 -1.47 -12.62 3.76
C GLU A 48 -0.56 -11.40 3.67
N HIS A 49 0.22 -11.32 2.60
CA HIS A 49 1.08 -10.19 2.28
C HIS A 49 0.46 -9.40 1.13
N TYR A 50 0.40 -8.07 1.27
CA TYR A 50 -0.21 -7.21 0.26
C TYR A 50 0.57 -5.90 0.09
N PRO A 51 0.60 -5.34 -1.12
CA PRO A 51 1.21 -4.04 -1.35
C PRO A 51 0.36 -2.92 -0.74
N GLU A 52 0.99 -2.05 0.04
CA GLU A 52 0.43 -0.83 0.58
C GLU A 52 1.08 0.37 -0.11
N MET A 53 0.27 1.26 -0.68
CA MET A 53 0.74 2.48 -1.33
C MET A 53 0.29 3.70 -0.54
N ARG A 54 1.24 4.58 -0.24
CA ARG A 54 1.01 5.90 0.34
C ARG A 54 1.44 6.98 -0.62
N VAL A 55 0.67 8.06 -0.72
CA VAL A 55 0.90 9.16 -1.68
C VAL A 55 0.80 10.53 -1.01
N THR A 56 1.58 11.49 -1.50
CA THR A 56 1.49 12.91 -1.09
C THR A 56 1.99 13.82 -2.21
N THR A 57 1.54 15.07 -2.24
CA THR A 57 2.08 16.10 -3.15
C THR A 57 3.17 16.94 -2.48
N ASN A 58 3.44 16.72 -1.19
CA ASN A 58 4.42 17.47 -0.41
C ASN A 58 5.74 16.69 -0.24
N LYS A 59 6.81 17.18 -0.86
CA LYS A 59 8.15 16.57 -0.81
C LYS A 59 8.73 16.47 0.60
N ALA A 60 8.62 17.53 1.40
CA ALA A 60 9.21 17.56 2.73
C ALA A 60 8.58 16.52 3.67
N HIS A 61 7.27 16.31 3.54
CA HIS A 61 6.59 15.26 4.30
C HIS A 61 6.99 13.85 3.82
N TRP A 62 7.14 13.67 2.51
CA TRP A 62 7.61 12.41 1.94
C TRP A 62 9.02 12.04 2.43
N GLU A 63 9.95 12.99 2.47
CA GLU A 63 11.32 12.77 2.99
C GLU A 63 11.32 12.40 4.48
N LYS A 64 10.47 13.03 5.29
CA LYS A 64 10.31 12.69 6.71
C LYS A 64 9.83 11.26 6.89
N GLU A 65 8.83 10.84 6.11
CA GLU A 65 8.29 9.48 6.18
C GLU A 65 9.30 8.43 5.70
N ILE A 66 10.11 8.73 4.67
CA ILE A 66 11.21 7.85 4.27
C ILE A 66 12.20 7.65 5.43
N ALA A 67 12.57 8.72 6.13
CA ALA A 67 13.48 8.61 7.27
C ALA A 67 12.90 7.72 8.37
N GLU A 68 11.62 7.89 8.70
CA GLU A 68 10.93 7.04 9.69
C GLU A 68 10.83 5.57 9.24
N GLU A 69 10.61 5.30 7.95
CA GLU A 69 10.59 3.94 7.41
C GLU A 69 11.99 3.28 7.41
N ILE A 70 13.06 4.05 7.12
CA ILE A 70 14.44 3.56 7.20
C ILE A 70 14.81 3.20 8.66
N GLU A 71 14.37 3.99 9.64
CA GLU A 71 14.60 3.69 11.05
C GLU A 71 13.88 2.40 11.48
N ARG A 72 12.66 2.17 10.99
CA ARG A 72 11.88 0.95 11.28
C ARG A 72 12.42 -0.27 10.55
N ASP A 73 12.88 -0.09 9.32
CA ASP A 73 13.45 -1.14 8.48
C ASP A 73 14.91 -0.83 8.17
N SER A 74 15.78 -1.11 9.14
CA SER A 74 17.23 -0.93 9.03
C SER A 74 17.87 -1.66 7.84
N LYS A 75 17.18 -2.64 7.23
CA LYS A 75 17.65 -3.37 6.05
C LYS A 75 17.17 -2.74 4.74
N GLN A 76 16.22 -1.80 4.78
CA GLN A 76 15.63 -1.10 3.62
C GLN A 76 15.07 -2.06 2.55
N GLN A 77 14.49 -3.19 2.97
CA GLN A 77 14.03 -4.22 2.03
C GLN A 77 12.51 -4.20 1.81
N ASN A 78 11.75 -3.53 2.69
CA ASN A 78 10.30 -3.66 2.72
C ASN A 78 9.55 -2.52 2.02
N PHE A 79 10.24 -1.49 1.53
CA PHE A 79 9.61 -0.38 0.83
C PHE A 79 10.42 0.17 -0.34
N ILE A 80 9.72 0.83 -1.26
CA ILE A 80 10.26 1.57 -2.39
C ILE A 80 9.64 2.96 -2.36
N ALA A 81 10.44 4.01 -2.52
CA ALA A 81 9.97 5.38 -2.60
C ALA A 81 10.33 6.00 -3.95
N TYR A 82 9.39 6.68 -4.59
CA TYR A 82 9.60 7.29 -5.90
C TYR A 82 8.73 8.53 -6.14
N PHE A 83 9.11 9.33 -7.13
CA PHE A 83 8.36 10.50 -7.58
C PHE A 83 7.66 10.20 -8.91
N VAL A 84 6.40 10.59 -9.02
CA VAL A 84 5.59 10.51 -10.23
C VAL A 84 5.47 11.92 -10.81
N PRO A 85 6.24 12.26 -11.86
CA PRO A 85 6.22 13.60 -12.45
C PRO A 85 4.91 13.92 -13.19
N ARG A 86 4.21 12.88 -13.67
CA ARG A 86 2.88 12.95 -14.27
C ARG A 86 2.36 11.51 -14.35
N ILE A 87 1.11 11.27 -13.93
CA ILE A 87 0.43 10.01 -14.28
C ILE A 87 0.39 9.98 -15.81
N ALA A 88 1.05 9.02 -16.44
CA ALA A 88 1.06 8.85 -17.88
C ALA A 88 -0.35 9.01 -18.50
N GLU A 89 -0.41 9.43 -19.76
CA GLU A 89 -1.65 9.60 -20.52
C GLU A 89 -2.60 8.40 -20.30
N VAL A 90 -3.69 8.62 -19.55
CA VAL A 90 -4.64 7.56 -19.16
C VAL A 90 -5.40 7.11 -20.42
N LYS A 91 -4.85 6.12 -21.14
CA LYS A 91 -5.45 5.51 -22.34
C LYS A 91 -6.48 4.44 -21.99
N MET A 92 -7.46 4.75 -21.16
CA MET A 92 -8.57 3.83 -20.92
C MET A 92 -9.90 4.54 -21.05
N LYS A 93 -10.42 4.51 -22.28
CA LYS A 93 -11.80 4.84 -22.62
C LYS A 93 -12.46 3.54 -23.06
N VAL A 94 -13.17 2.87 -22.16
CA VAL A 94 -14.04 1.74 -22.52
C VAL A 94 -15.40 2.33 -22.86
N SER A 95 -15.70 2.43 -24.15
CA SER A 95 -17.06 2.66 -24.64
C SER A 95 -17.73 1.31 -24.85
N ILE A 96 -18.86 1.10 -24.17
CA ILE A 96 -19.79 0.02 -24.51
C ILE A 96 -20.75 0.61 -25.53
N GLU A 97 -20.80 0.04 -26.74
CA GLU A 97 -21.87 0.27 -27.72
C GLU A 97 -23.14 -0.49 -27.33
#